data_AF-A0A9N9Y2E2-F1
#
_entry.id   AF-A0A9N9Y2E2-F1
#
_cell.length_a   1.000
_cell.length_b   1.000
_cell.length_c   1.000
_cell.angle_alpha   90.00
_cell.angle_beta   90.00
_cell.angle_gamma   90.00
#
_symmetry.space_group_name_H-M   'P 1'
#
loop_
_entity.id
_entity.type
_entity.pdbx_description
1 polymer ?
#
loop_
_entity_poly.entity_id
_entity_poly.type
_entity_poly.pdbx_seq_one_letter_code
_entity_poly.pdbx_strand_id
1 'polypeptide(L)'
;MPQGAFHIVDIDQLPCTPYRALSYAWGSSVVQNDSQIIEIDGHTHQVRENLYSFLCSVGQREEYGLFFIDALCINQLDNDEKPQQVMLMDKVYKHANQVVGWLGAPDCQQYANVKTLHESIHQDRRTWDQAAWDGLTFLSHANYWGRMWVVQEVVLAASMEVWCGPFTFPVELFENSSSTKAASKLRFAPDGSPNLSVSASERSQTPAQIIVTHRLRHVLRPIRRPEWNQLHMMTQEEIQNALLKPKDAVHTYKSRLPDTLWQLMWKFGRQNCSDPMDRLYGLLGILSEDTRAQIKPDYGRGVLYAFYQALSVGLQRMFPIEERTISEQFLDGERSYISYYCDIRNAFSLDDRVTMPILRQVCKELQLYRRGRDALFEAQLSSMYGWGDLDIRHHRHHREFEKAILDIAEEEQVSEDSRLFRFHSWQTRKLTNLANRLTSRRVKSQGWQALS
;
A
#
# COMPACT_ATOMS: atom_id res chain seq x y z
N MET A 1 -13.23 33.02 -13.41
CA MET A 1 -13.95 31.74 -13.25
C MET A 1 -13.33 30.76 -14.24
N PRO A 2 -12.89 29.57 -13.81
CA PRO A 2 -12.37 28.55 -14.71
C PRO A 2 -13.44 28.10 -15.72
N GLN A 3 -13.03 27.91 -16.97
CA GLN A 3 -13.89 27.47 -18.08
C GLN A 3 -13.26 26.28 -18.79
N GLY A 4 -14.07 25.35 -19.29
CA GLY A 4 -13.62 24.18 -20.03
C GLY A 4 -14.70 23.59 -20.95
N ALA A 5 -14.36 22.47 -21.59
CA ALA A 5 -15.26 21.71 -22.44
C ALA A 5 -15.02 20.21 -22.24
N PHE A 6 -16.08 19.39 -22.29
CA PHE A 6 -15.91 17.95 -22.24
C PHE A 6 -15.41 17.41 -23.59
N HIS A 7 -14.54 16.42 -23.52
CA HIS A 7 -14.07 15.68 -24.69
C HIS A 7 -14.25 14.18 -24.45
N ILE A 8 -14.99 13.52 -25.34
CA ILE A 8 -15.26 12.09 -25.24
C ILE A 8 -14.13 11.33 -25.93
N VAL A 9 -13.52 10.40 -25.19
CA VAL A 9 -12.41 9.58 -25.67
C VAL A 9 -12.76 8.12 -25.40
N ASP A 10 -12.57 7.26 -26.40
CA ASP A 10 -12.71 5.82 -26.22
C ASP A 10 -11.57 5.29 -25.34
N ILE A 11 -11.88 4.38 -24.40
CA ILE A 11 -10.90 3.82 -23.47
C ILE A 11 -9.71 3.17 -24.19
N ASP A 12 -9.94 2.57 -25.35
CA ASP A 12 -8.91 1.89 -26.14
C ASP A 12 -8.00 2.88 -26.88
N GLN A 13 -8.41 4.15 -26.96
CA GLN A 13 -7.63 5.24 -27.54
C GLN A 13 -6.80 6.01 -26.50
N LEU A 14 -7.01 5.77 -25.20
CA LEU A 14 -6.21 6.41 -24.14
C LEU A 14 -4.69 6.29 -24.34
N PRO A 15 -4.11 5.14 -24.77
CA PRO A 15 -2.68 5.04 -24.97
C PRO A 15 -2.10 6.01 -26.02
N CYS A 16 -2.93 6.51 -26.94
CA CYS A 16 -2.53 7.43 -28.02
C CYS A 16 -3.10 8.85 -27.84
N THR A 17 -3.91 9.08 -26.81
CA THR A 17 -4.52 10.39 -26.56
C THR A 17 -3.67 11.16 -25.55
N PRO A 18 -3.20 12.37 -25.86
CA PRO A 18 -2.45 13.17 -24.90
C PRO A 18 -3.37 13.80 -23.84
N TYR A 19 -3.24 13.39 -22.58
CA TYR A 19 -3.95 13.98 -21.44
C TYR A 19 -3.14 13.91 -20.15
N ARG A 20 -3.52 14.77 -19.20
CA ARG A 20 -3.05 14.70 -17.81
C ARG A 20 -4.15 14.15 -16.91
N ALA A 21 -3.79 13.43 -15.86
CA ALA A 21 -4.75 12.98 -14.86
C ALA A 21 -4.51 13.72 -13.54
N LEU A 22 -5.56 14.29 -12.96
CA LEU A 22 -5.49 14.93 -11.65
C LEU A 22 -5.59 13.87 -10.55
N SER A 23 -4.70 13.98 -9.58
CA SER A 23 -4.70 13.21 -8.35
C SER A 23 -4.78 14.21 -7.20
N TYR A 24 -5.88 14.24 -6.44
CA TYR A 24 -6.08 15.27 -5.41
C TYR A 24 -6.99 14.81 -4.26
N ALA A 25 -6.94 15.56 -3.16
CA ALA A 25 -7.89 15.38 -2.07
C ALA A 25 -9.18 16.17 -2.33
N TRP A 26 -10.33 15.51 -2.32
CA TRP A 26 -11.65 16.15 -2.49
C TRP A 26 -12.01 17.15 -1.36
N GLY A 27 -11.17 17.37 -0.33
CA GLY A 27 -11.48 18.25 0.80
C GLY A 27 -12.48 17.66 1.81
N SER A 28 -12.72 18.38 2.91
CA SER A 28 -13.65 17.96 3.98
C SER A 28 -15.05 18.51 3.71
N SER A 29 -16.06 17.64 3.60
CA SER A 29 -17.46 18.03 3.42
C SER A 29 -18.10 18.71 4.63
N VAL A 30 -17.34 18.96 5.70
CA VAL A 30 -17.82 19.51 6.97
C VAL A 30 -17.81 21.05 6.96
N VAL A 31 -17.12 21.68 6.02
CA VAL A 31 -17.03 23.14 5.93
C VAL A 31 -18.27 23.68 5.20
N GLN A 32 -19.12 24.42 5.92
CA GLN A 32 -20.18 25.22 5.29
C GLN A 32 -19.54 26.21 4.30
N ASN A 33 -20.05 26.23 3.05
CA ASN A 33 -19.59 27.04 1.92
C ASN A 33 -18.32 26.56 1.16
N ASP A 34 -17.97 25.27 1.19
CA ASP A 34 -16.92 24.68 0.34
C ASP A 34 -17.39 24.35 -1.10
N SER A 35 -18.13 25.27 -1.74
CA SER A 35 -18.63 25.09 -3.10
C SER A 35 -18.36 26.33 -3.95
N GLN A 36 -17.77 26.08 -5.11
CA GLN A 36 -17.45 27.07 -6.13
C GLN A 36 -18.12 26.69 -7.45
N ILE A 37 -18.31 27.67 -8.32
CA ILE A 37 -18.91 27.49 -9.64
C ILE A 37 -17.82 27.55 -10.71
N ILE A 38 -17.87 26.59 -11.62
CA ILE A 38 -17.09 26.56 -12.86
C ILE A 38 -18.06 26.45 -14.04
N GLU A 39 -17.56 26.71 -15.24
CA GLU A 39 -18.34 26.59 -16.47
C GLU A 39 -17.71 25.53 -17.37
N ILE A 40 -18.52 24.55 -17.81
CA ILE A 40 -18.12 23.52 -18.75
C ILE A 40 -19.17 23.45 -19.85
N ASP A 41 -18.76 23.55 -21.11
CA ASP A 41 -19.66 23.54 -22.28
C ASP A 41 -20.80 24.58 -22.15
N GLY A 42 -20.52 25.75 -21.58
CA GLY A 42 -21.50 26.81 -21.36
C GLY A 42 -22.50 26.54 -20.21
N HIS A 43 -22.36 25.45 -19.48
CA HIS A 43 -23.20 25.08 -18.34
C HIS A 43 -22.45 25.26 -17.02
N THR A 44 -23.17 25.60 -15.96
CA THR A 44 -22.59 25.79 -14.63
C THR A 44 -22.49 24.47 -13.88
N HIS A 45 -21.32 24.20 -13.32
CA HIS A 45 -21.05 23.03 -12.47
C HIS A 45 -20.55 23.48 -11.10
N GLN A 46 -20.95 22.74 -10.07
CA GLN A 46 -20.47 22.95 -8.70
C GLN A 46 -19.27 22.04 -8.42
N VAL A 47 -18.19 22.63 -7.93
CA VAL A 47 -16.99 21.93 -7.49
C VAL A 47 -16.56 22.42 -6.12
N ARG A 48 -15.81 21.61 -5.38
CA ARG A 48 -15.25 22.03 -4.08
C ARG A 48 -14.08 22.99 -4.24
N GLU A 49 -13.76 23.75 -3.19
CA GLU A 49 -12.71 24.77 -3.20
C GLU A 49 -11.37 24.20 -3.66
N ASN A 50 -11.02 22.98 -3.22
CA ASN A 50 -9.72 22.42 -3.58
C ASN A 50 -9.57 22.16 -5.10
N LEU A 51 -10.64 21.72 -5.77
CA LEU A 51 -10.63 21.54 -7.23
C LEU A 51 -10.67 22.89 -7.94
N TYR A 52 -11.47 23.84 -7.45
CA TYR A 52 -11.50 25.19 -7.98
C TYR A 52 -10.13 25.88 -7.93
N SER A 53 -9.44 25.76 -6.79
CA SER A 53 -8.08 26.26 -6.58
C SER A 53 -7.08 25.64 -7.56
N PHE A 54 -7.17 24.31 -7.77
CA PHE A 54 -6.36 23.63 -8.79
C PHE A 54 -6.62 24.21 -10.19
N LEU A 55 -7.89 24.34 -10.60
CA LEU A 55 -8.25 24.88 -11.93
C LEU A 55 -7.79 26.33 -12.11
N CYS A 56 -7.84 27.15 -11.05
CA CYS A 56 -7.26 28.49 -11.06
C CYS A 56 -5.73 28.44 -11.26
N SER A 57 -5.06 27.50 -10.59
CA SER A 57 -3.61 27.31 -10.73
C SER A 57 -3.23 26.87 -12.15
N VAL A 58 -4.00 25.96 -12.76
CA VAL A 58 -3.84 25.56 -14.18
C VAL A 58 -3.92 26.79 -15.09
N GLY A 59 -4.94 27.64 -14.91
CA GLY A 59 -5.09 28.87 -15.70
C GLY A 59 -3.95 29.87 -15.50
N GLN A 60 -3.47 30.06 -14.26
CA GLN A 60 -2.33 30.95 -13.96
C GLN A 60 -1.01 30.45 -14.53
N ARG A 61 -0.86 29.14 -14.68
CA ARG A 61 0.32 28.49 -15.26
C ARG A 61 0.26 28.42 -16.80
N GLU A 62 -0.83 28.90 -17.40
CA GLU A 62 -1.09 28.78 -18.85
C GLU A 62 -1.01 27.32 -19.33
N GLU A 63 -1.47 26.40 -18.49
CA GLU A 63 -1.46 24.97 -18.78
C GLU A 63 -2.75 24.58 -19.52
N TYR A 64 -2.61 24.24 -20.79
CA TYR A 64 -3.73 23.89 -21.68
C TYR A 64 -3.68 22.41 -22.08
N GLY A 65 -4.85 21.80 -22.27
CA GLY A 65 -4.98 20.43 -22.76
C GLY A 65 -6.10 19.67 -22.07
N LEU A 66 -6.11 18.35 -22.30
CA LEU A 66 -7.08 17.45 -21.68
C LEU A 66 -6.64 17.10 -20.25
N PHE A 67 -7.56 17.26 -19.31
CA PHE A 67 -7.40 16.80 -17.94
C PHE A 67 -8.50 15.78 -17.63
N PHE A 68 -8.10 14.59 -17.18
CA PHE A 68 -9.01 13.68 -16.50
C PHE A 68 -9.14 14.10 -15.03
N ILE A 69 -10.35 14.41 -14.61
CA ILE A 69 -10.70 14.79 -13.23
C ILE A 69 -11.87 13.91 -12.82
N ASP A 70 -11.65 12.96 -11.91
CA ASP A 70 -12.62 11.97 -11.44
C ASP A 70 -13.98 12.57 -11.02
N ALA A 71 -13.95 13.69 -10.28
CA ALA A 71 -15.15 14.38 -9.81
C ALA A 71 -15.99 15.03 -10.94
N LEU A 72 -15.42 15.20 -12.13
CA LEU A 72 -16.10 15.79 -13.30
C LEU A 72 -16.38 14.75 -14.39
N CYS A 73 -15.46 13.81 -14.61
CA CYS A 73 -15.54 12.83 -15.71
C CYS A 73 -16.34 11.57 -15.35
N ILE A 74 -16.59 11.30 -14.07
CA ILE A 74 -17.36 10.14 -13.61
C ILE A 74 -18.69 10.63 -13.04
N ASN A 75 -19.79 10.02 -13.47
CA ASN A 75 -21.08 10.28 -12.83
C ASN A 75 -21.13 9.61 -11.45
N GLN A 76 -20.75 10.35 -10.42
CA GLN A 76 -20.65 9.84 -9.04
C GLN A 76 -21.99 9.38 -8.44
N LEU A 77 -23.12 9.77 -9.06
CA LEU A 77 -24.48 9.46 -8.61
C LEU A 77 -25.07 8.23 -9.31
N ASP A 78 -24.43 7.74 -10.37
CA ASP A 78 -24.87 6.57 -11.12
C ASP A 78 -24.20 5.31 -10.56
N ASN A 79 -25.00 4.47 -9.89
CA ASN A 79 -24.53 3.24 -9.26
C ASN A 79 -24.24 2.11 -10.25
N ASP A 80 -24.63 2.25 -11.52
CA ASP A 80 -24.32 1.29 -12.59
C ASP A 80 -23.03 1.72 -13.32
N GLU A 81 -22.86 3.02 -13.58
CA GLU A 81 -21.66 3.57 -14.22
C GLU A 81 -20.43 3.54 -13.28
N LYS A 82 -20.60 3.99 -12.03
CA LYS A 82 -19.48 4.17 -11.10
C LYS A 82 -18.64 2.89 -10.90
N PRO A 83 -19.22 1.69 -10.67
CA PRO A 83 -18.43 0.46 -10.58
C PRO A 83 -17.61 0.17 -11.84
N GLN A 84 -18.17 0.45 -13.03
CA GLN A 84 -17.47 0.25 -14.29
C GLN A 84 -16.30 1.23 -14.42
N GLN A 85 -16.48 2.51 -14.06
CA GLN A 85 -15.42 3.51 -14.08
C GLN A 85 -14.30 3.18 -13.07
N VAL A 86 -14.65 2.71 -11.87
CA VAL A 86 -13.67 2.21 -10.89
C VAL A 86 -12.82 1.08 -11.47
N MET A 87 -13.44 0.19 -12.25
CA MET A 87 -12.74 -0.86 -12.99
C MET A 87 -11.94 -0.35 -14.21
N LEU A 88 -11.95 0.94 -14.53
CA LEU A 88 -11.16 1.54 -15.61
C LEU A 88 -10.10 2.52 -15.08
N MET A 89 -10.11 2.83 -13.78
CA MET A 89 -9.21 3.82 -13.19
C MET A 89 -7.74 3.52 -13.38
N ASP A 90 -7.37 2.24 -13.42
CA ASP A 90 -5.98 1.84 -13.66
C ASP A 90 -5.51 2.23 -15.06
N LYS A 91 -6.35 2.03 -16.09
CA LYS A 91 -6.06 2.37 -17.47
C LYS A 91 -5.88 3.89 -17.58
N VAL A 92 -6.76 4.65 -16.94
CA VAL A 92 -6.72 6.12 -16.94
C VAL A 92 -5.41 6.65 -16.33
N TYR A 93 -4.99 6.20 -15.15
CA TYR A 93 -3.75 6.73 -14.55
C TYR A 93 -2.48 6.15 -15.19
N LYS A 94 -2.54 4.92 -15.72
CA LYS A 94 -1.42 4.26 -16.40
C LYS A 94 -1.11 4.88 -17.76
N HIS A 95 -2.13 5.32 -18.51
CA HIS A 95 -1.98 5.88 -19.85
C HIS A 95 -1.88 7.41 -19.89
N ALA A 96 -2.10 8.09 -18.77
CA ALA A 96 -1.90 9.54 -18.68
C ALA A 96 -0.44 9.90 -19.01
N ASN A 97 -0.25 10.93 -19.84
CA ASN A 97 1.09 11.46 -20.16
C ASN A 97 1.78 11.98 -18.90
N GLN A 98 0.98 12.55 -18.00
CA GLN A 98 1.44 13.05 -16.71
C GLN A 98 0.30 12.97 -15.70
N VAL A 99 0.62 12.48 -14.50
CA VAL A 99 -0.26 12.59 -13.34
C VAL A 99 0.16 13.80 -12.52
N VAL A 100 -0.79 14.65 -12.14
CA VAL A 100 -0.54 15.83 -11.31
C VAL A 100 -1.09 15.56 -9.91
N GLY A 101 -0.20 15.37 -8.93
CA GLY A 101 -0.57 15.28 -7.52
C GLY A 101 -0.76 16.68 -6.92
N TRP A 102 -1.99 17.08 -6.65
CA TRP A 102 -2.32 18.41 -6.11
C TRP A 102 -2.44 18.39 -4.59
N LEU A 103 -1.53 19.10 -3.92
CA LEU A 103 -1.46 19.21 -2.45
C LEU A 103 -2.26 20.40 -1.88
N GLY A 104 -2.82 21.26 -2.74
CA GLY A 104 -3.43 22.52 -2.33
C GLY A 104 -2.42 23.68 -2.29
N ALA A 105 -2.93 24.88 -2.04
CA ALA A 105 -2.10 26.06 -1.79
C ALA A 105 -1.59 26.07 -0.33
N PRO A 106 -0.30 26.34 -0.09
CA PRO A 106 0.21 26.47 1.27
C PRO A 106 -0.30 27.76 1.91
N ASP A 107 -0.49 27.75 3.24
CA ASP A 107 -0.77 28.97 4.00
C ASP A 107 0.45 29.91 4.02
N CYS A 108 0.30 31.12 4.56
CA CYS A 108 1.35 32.14 4.57
C CYS A 108 2.66 31.68 5.25
N GLN A 109 2.57 30.86 6.30
CA GLN A 109 3.73 30.36 7.03
C GLN A 109 4.44 29.26 6.23
N GLN A 110 3.68 28.34 5.64
CA GLN A 110 4.21 27.25 4.84
C GLN A 110 4.70 27.73 3.47
N TYR A 111 4.13 28.80 2.93
CA TYR A 111 4.51 29.35 1.61
C TYR A 111 6.01 29.67 1.55
N ALA A 112 6.55 30.31 2.58
CA ALA A 112 7.98 30.64 2.64
C ALA A 112 8.86 29.38 2.61
N ASN A 113 8.52 28.37 3.42
CA ASN A 113 9.26 27.11 3.48
C ASN A 113 9.18 26.31 2.17
N VAL A 114 8.00 26.23 1.56
CA VAL A 114 7.80 25.55 0.26
C VAL A 114 8.53 26.28 -0.86
N LYS A 115 8.57 27.63 -0.83
CA LYS A 115 9.36 28.43 -1.76
C LYS A 115 10.86 28.16 -1.61
N THR A 116 11.38 28.20 -0.39
CA THR A 116 12.80 27.90 -0.12
C THR A 116 13.17 26.49 -0.56
N LEU A 117 12.29 25.51 -0.30
CA LEU A 117 12.47 24.15 -0.81
C LEU A 117 12.53 24.14 -2.34
N HIS A 118 11.58 24.79 -3.01
CA HIS A 118 11.52 24.87 -4.49
C HIS A 118 12.81 25.45 -5.09
N GLU A 119 13.37 26.50 -4.49
CA GLU A 119 14.65 27.09 -4.92
C GLU A 119 15.86 26.17 -4.64
N SER A 120 15.72 25.22 -3.70
CA SER A 120 16.77 24.31 -3.24
C SER A 120 16.75 22.93 -3.90
N ILE A 121 15.74 22.59 -4.71
CA ILE A 121 15.56 21.21 -5.24
C ILE A 121 16.71 20.73 -6.14
N HIS A 122 17.42 21.65 -6.77
CA HIS A 122 18.57 21.35 -7.64
C HIS A 122 19.89 21.26 -6.86
N GLN A 123 19.88 21.62 -5.57
CA GLN A 123 21.04 21.56 -4.70
C GLN A 123 21.13 20.18 -4.03
N ASP A 124 22.30 19.88 -3.47
CA ASP A 124 22.47 18.68 -2.66
C ASP A 124 21.60 18.77 -1.40
N ARG A 125 20.78 17.74 -1.11
CA ARG A 125 19.93 17.71 0.10
C ARG A 125 20.72 17.95 1.40
N ARG A 126 22.02 17.64 1.42
CA ARG A 126 22.89 17.86 2.58
C ARG A 126 23.15 19.34 2.88
N THR A 127 22.92 20.23 1.91
CA THR A 127 23.12 21.68 2.05
C THR A 127 21.83 22.44 2.33
N TRP A 128 20.69 21.73 2.38
CA TRP A 128 19.41 22.34 2.68
C TRP A 128 19.38 22.92 4.09
N ASP A 129 18.83 24.13 4.20
CA ASP A 129 18.58 24.78 5.47
C ASP A 129 17.29 24.25 6.14
N GLN A 130 17.01 24.75 7.34
CA GLN A 130 15.83 24.32 8.10
C GLN A 130 14.52 24.61 7.34
N ALA A 131 14.42 25.74 6.64
CA ALA A 131 13.21 26.12 5.92
C ALA A 131 12.90 25.16 4.75
N ALA A 132 13.92 24.72 4.00
CA ALA A 132 13.76 23.70 2.98
C ALA A 132 13.33 22.35 3.58
N TRP A 133 13.92 21.93 4.71
CA TRP A 133 13.53 20.70 5.41
C TRP A 133 12.10 20.76 5.96
N ASP A 134 11.68 21.92 6.49
CA ASP A 134 10.32 22.15 6.96
C ASP A 134 9.33 22.11 5.79
N GLY A 135 9.70 22.70 4.64
CA GLY A 135 8.94 22.61 3.40
C GLY A 135 8.76 21.16 2.97
N LEU A 136 9.83 20.35 2.96
CA LEU A 136 9.73 18.93 2.57
C LEU A 136 8.84 18.17 3.56
N THR A 137 8.98 18.47 4.85
CA THR A 137 8.18 17.84 5.90
C THR A 137 6.70 18.15 5.74
N PHE A 138 6.35 19.42 5.47
CA PHE A 138 4.98 19.86 5.18
C PHE A 138 4.40 19.10 3.98
N LEU A 139 5.09 19.11 2.84
CA LEU A 139 4.60 18.43 1.63
C LEU A 139 4.47 16.91 1.84
N SER A 140 5.39 16.31 2.58
CA SER A 140 5.44 14.85 2.83
C SER A 140 4.31 14.33 3.73
N HIS A 141 3.73 15.21 4.56
CA HIS A 141 2.63 14.89 5.49
C HIS A 141 1.29 15.48 5.05
N ALA A 142 1.21 16.03 3.84
CA ALA A 142 -0.05 16.52 3.30
C ALA A 142 -1.14 15.41 3.32
N ASN A 143 -2.36 15.78 3.70
CA ASN A 143 -3.51 14.87 3.80
C ASN A 143 -3.79 14.08 2.51
N TYR A 144 -3.38 14.63 1.37
CA TYR A 144 -3.34 13.97 0.07
C TYR A 144 -2.75 12.55 0.14
N TRP A 145 -1.57 12.39 0.73
CA TRP A 145 -0.87 11.09 0.83
C TRP A 145 -1.57 10.08 1.74
N GLY A 146 -2.50 10.55 2.55
CA GLY A 146 -3.33 9.71 3.39
C GLY A 146 -4.50 9.06 2.65
N ARG A 147 -4.77 9.40 1.39
CA ARG A 147 -5.94 8.89 0.67
C ARG A 147 -5.68 7.53 0.03
N MET A 148 -6.67 6.64 0.10
CA MET A 148 -6.59 5.30 -0.50
C MET A 148 -6.38 5.35 -2.01
N TRP A 149 -7.20 6.14 -2.72
CA TRP A 149 -7.12 6.28 -4.18
C TRP A 149 -5.75 6.79 -4.67
N VAL A 150 -5.12 7.68 -3.90
CA VAL A 150 -3.79 8.23 -4.21
C VAL A 150 -2.73 7.13 -4.35
N VAL A 151 -2.88 6.00 -3.66
CA VAL A 151 -1.96 4.86 -3.78
C VAL A 151 -1.90 4.38 -5.24
N GLN A 152 -3.04 4.07 -5.84
CA GLN A 152 -3.10 3.60 -7.22
C GLN A 152 -2.68 4.68 -8.21
N GLU A 153 -3.12 5.91 -8.00
CA GLU A 153 -2.83 7.05 -8.87
C GLU A 153 -1.33 7.32 -8.98
N VAL A 154 -0.62 7.30 -7.85
CA VAL A 154 0.84 7.49 -7.79
C VAL A 154 1.58 6.27 -8.34
N VAL A 155 1.18 5.06 -7.93
CA VAL A 155 1.89 3.82 -8.28
C VAL A 155 1.81 3.53 -9.79
N LEU A 156 0.67 3.80 -10.42
CA LEU A 156 0.46 3.53 -11.85
C LEU A 156 0.97 4.63 -12.78
N ALA A 157 1.16 5.86 -12.26
CA ALA A 157 1.61 6.99 -13.06
C ALA A 157 2.93 6.71 -13.80
N ALA A 158 2.91 6.78 -15.13
CA ALA A 158 4.12 6.69 -15.95
C ALA A 158 5.08 7.85 -15.65
N SER A 159 4.55 9.07 -15.66
CA SER A 159 5.18 10.32 -15.25
C SER A 159 4.31 11.02 -14.22
N MET A 160 4.91 11.62 -13.19
CA MET A 160 4.15 12.32 -12.15
C MET A 160 4.90 13.55 -11.63
N GLU A 161 4.16 14.63 -11.44
CA GLU A 161 4.61 15.81 -10.72
C GLU A 161 3.71 16.06 -9.51
N VAL A 162 4.25 16.73 -8.51
CA VAL A 162 3.52 17.14 -7.31
C VAL A 162 3.45 18.67 -7.28
N TRP A 163 2.25 19.20 -7.28
CA TRP A 163 1.98 20.63 -7.28
C TRP A 163 1.51 21.07 -5.89
N CYS A 164 2.04 22.20 -5.42
CA CYS A 164 1.59 22.86 -4.20
C CYS A 164 1.55 24.38 -4.43
N GLY A 165 0.34 24.94 -4.52
CA GLY A 165 0.14 26.32 -4.95
C GLY A 165 0.82 26.60 -6.30
N PRO A 166 1.68 27.63 -6.41
CA PRO A 166 2.40 27.94 -7.64
C PRO A 166 3.64 27.07 -7.89
N PHE A 167 4.02 26.20 -6.96
CA PHE A 167 5.26 25.42 -7.02
C PHE A 167 5.03 24.03 -7.63
N THR A 168 6.05 23.51 -8.32
CA THR A 168 6.07 22.15 -8.90
C THR A 168 7.28 21.39 -8.36
N PHE A 169 7.07 20.13 -8.00
CA PHE A 169 8.10 19.24 -7.48
C PHE A 169 8.11 17.91 -8.24
N PRO A 170 9.29 17.35 -8.56
CA PRO A 170 9.39 15.98 -9.03
C PRO A 170 8.94 15.01 -7.91
N VAL A 171 8.24 13.93 -8.26
CA VAL A 171 7.79 12.94 -7.27
C VAL A 171 8.97 12.24 -6.58
N GLU A 172 10.11 12.17 -7.24
CA GLU A 172 11.39 11.65 -6.74
C GLU A 172 11.90 12.44 -5.52
N LEU A 173 11.38 13.66 -5.29
CA LEU A 173 11.66 14.45 -4.10
C LEU A 173 11.31 13.71 -2.80
N PHE A 174 10.26 12.89 -2.82
CA PHE A 174 9.75 12.16 -1.66
C PHE A 174 10.41 10.78 -1.46
N GLU A 175 11.39 10.44 -2.31
CA GLU A 175 12.15 9.21 -2.16
C GLU A 175 13.00 9.20 -0.90
N ASN A 176 13.19 8.00 -0.37
CA ASN A 176 14.24 7.73 0.60
C ASN A 176 15.59 7.96 -0.09
N SER A 177 16.39 8.92 0.39
CA SER A 177 17.78 9.12 -0.06
C SER A 177 18.62 7.91 0.34
N SER A 178 18.47 6.81 -0.39
CA SER A 178 19.10 5.52 -0.11
C SER A 178 20.59 5.51 -0.44
N SER A 179 21.18 6.66 -0.76
CA SER A 179 22.63 6.87 -0.84
C SER A 179 23.30 7.13 0.53
N THR A 180 22.52 7.23 1.61
CA THR A 180 23.05 7.07 2.98
C THR A 180 22.50 5.79 3.61
N LYS A 181 22.79 4.63 3.00
CA LYS A 181 23.28 3.54 3.84
C LYS A 181 24.57 4.06 4.47
N ALA A 182 24.49 4.70 5.64
CA ALA A 182 25.62 4.68 6.54
C ALA A 182 26.01 3.20 6.62
N ALA A 183 27.20 2.86 6.14
CA ALA A 183 27.70 1.50 6.19
C ALA A 183 27.47 1.02 7.63
N SER A 184 26.55 0.08 7.80
CA SER A 184 26.35 -0.58 9.08
C SER A 184 27.64 -1.36 9.33
N LYS A 185 28.61 -0.71 10.00
CA LYS A 185 29.74 -1.43 10.57
C LYS A 185 29.13 -2.36 11.60
N LEU A 186 29.08 -3.65 11.28
CA LEU A 186 28.98 -4.72 12.27
C LEU A 186 30.07 -4.42 13.31
N ARG A 187 29.65 -3.99 14.50
CA ARG A 187 30.52 -3.95 15.66
C ARG A 187 30.27 -5.22 16.43
N PHE A 188 31.29 -5.79 17.03
CA PHE A 188 31.16 -6.91 17.94
C PHE A 188 31.27 -6.37 19.35
N ALA A 189 30.46 -6.89 20.28
CA ALA A 189 30.68 -6.63 21.70
C ALA A 189 32.01 -7.29 22.15
N PRO A 190 32.56 -6.91 23.33
CA PRO A 190 33.81 -7.49 23.84
C PRO A 190 33.77 -9.02 24.01
N ASP A 191 32.58 -9.61 24.05
CA ASP A 191 32.35 -11.06 24.11
C ASP A 191 32.25 -11.75 22.74
N GLY A 192 32.43 -11.01 21.64
CA GLY A 192 32.42 -11.53 20.28
C GLY A 192 31.03 -11.68 19.65
N SER A 193 29.95 -11.26 20.32
CA SER A 193 28.60 -11.29 19.74
C SER A 193 28.37 -10.16 18.73
N PRO A 194 27.70 -10.40 17.59
CA PRO A 194 27.41 -9.36 16.61
C PRO A 194 26.47 -8.31 17.21
N ASN A 195 26.99 -7.10 17.38
CA ASN A 195 26.23 -5.93 17.80
C ASN A 195 25.60 -5.33 16.54
N LEU A 196 24.40 -5.83 16.21
CA LEU A 196 23.52 -5.18 15.24
C LEU A 196 23.12 -3.83 15.81
N SER A 197 23.84 -2.77 15.46
CA SER A 197 23.24 -1.44 15.48
C SER A 197 22.18 -1.42 14.37
N VAL A 198 21.00 -1.94 14.68
CA VAL A 198 19.78 -1.44 14.05
C VAL A 198 19.74 0.01 14.51
N SER A 199 20.24 0.91 13.67
CA SER A 199 20.06 2.33 13.92
C SER A 199 18.58 2.53 14.21
N ALA A 200 18.26 3.40 15.16
CA ALA A 200 16.89 3.89 15.40
C ALA A 200 16.30 4.63 14.17
N SER A 201 16.86 4.40 12.99
CA SER A 201 16.51 4.90 11.67
C SER A 201 15.83 3.84 10.79
N GLU A 202 15.13 2.87 11.36
CA GLU A 202 13.79 2.57 10.82
C GLU A 202 12.92 3.81 11.08
N ARG A 203 13.26 4.90 10.38
CA ARG A 203 12.66 6.23 10.47
C ARG A 203 11.18 6.05 10.13
N SER A 204 10.26 6.61 10.91
CA SER A 204 8.87 6.77 10.49
C SER A 204 8.86 7.31 9.06
N GLN A 205 8.54 6.43 8.10
CA GLN A 205 8.45 6.85 6.72
C GLN A 205 7.26 7.80 6.65
N THR A 206 7.45 8.96 6.03
CA THR A 206 6.34 9.88 5.81
C THR A 206 5.29 9.20 4.91
N PRO A 207 4.01 9.59 4.99
CA PRO A 207 2.97 9.02 4.12
C PRO A 207 3.34 9.08 2.63
N ALA A 208 3.90 10.21 2.18
CA ALA A 208 4.43 10.36 0.82
C ALA A 208 5.49 9.31 0.50
N GLN A 209 6.46 9.15 1.39
CA GLN A 209 7.58 8.23 1.21
C GLN A 209 7.12 6.77 1.12
N ILE A 210 6.09 6.36 1.88
CA ILE A 210 5.57 4.98 1.86
C ILE A 210 5.04 4.63 0.45
N ILE A 211 4.27 5.55 -0.16
CA ILE A 211 3.67 5.37 -1.49
C ILE A 211 4.74 5.53 -2.58
N VAL A 212 5.55 6.57 -2.52
CA VAL A 212 6.57 6.88 -3.53
C VAL A 212 7.65 5.81 -3.58
N THR A 213 8.12 5.34 -2.43
CA THR A 213 9.07 4.21 -2.38
C THR A 213 8.44 2.92 -2.89
N HIS A 214 7.11 2.74 -2.73
CA HIS A 214 6.40 1.61 -3.32
C HIS A 214 6.39 1.71 -4.86
N ARG A 215 6.03 2.86 -5.41
CA ARG A 215 6.05 3.13 -6.86
C ARG A 215 7.42 2.84 -7.47
N LEU A 216 8.48 3.21 -6.76
CA LEU A 216 9.84 3.19 -7.27
C LEU A 216 10.63 1.95 -6.87
N ARG A 217 9.98 0.97 -6.19
CA ARG A 217 10.54 -0.27 -5.67
C ARG A 217 11.79 -0.69 -6.44
N HIS A 218 12.94 -0.40 -5.84
CA HIS A 218 14.24 -0.75 -6.36
C HIS A 218 14.40 -2.27 -6.26
N VAL A 219 13.90 -3.02 -7.25
CA VAL A 219 14.15 -4.45 -7.32
C VAL A 219 15.61 -4.66 -7.69
N LEU A 220 16.32 -5.39 -6.84
CA LEU A 220 17.69 -5.80 -7.11
C LEU A 220 17.66 -6.81 -8.27
N ARG A 221 17.96 -6.39 -9.51
CA ARG A 221 18.36 -7.33 -10.55
C ARG A 221 19.89 -7.36 -10.64
N PRO A 222 20.52 -8.54 -10.53
CA PRO A 222 21.91 -8.70 -10.92
C PRO A 222 22.04 -8.22 -12.37
N ILE A 223 22.95 -7.30 -12.64
CA ILE A 223 23.32 -6.93 -14.01
C ILE A 223 23.73 -8.22 -14.73
N ARG A 224 23.00 -8.59 -15.80
CA ARG A 224 23.43 -9.65 -16.71
C ARG A 224 24.75 -9.20 -17.34
N ARG A 225 25.87 -9.56 -16.73
CA ARG A 225 27.17 -9.38 -17.34
C ARG A 225 27.36 -10.50 -18.36
N PRO A 226 27.82 -10.20 -19.58
CA PRO A 226 28.12 -11.23 -20.59
C PRO A 226 29.06 -12.33 -20.07
N GLU A 227 29.91 -11.97 -19.11
CA GLU A 227 30.85 -12.82 -18.35
C GLU A 227 30.15 -14.00 -17.62
N TRP A 228 28.88 -13.86 -17.23
CA TRP A 228 28.15 -14.89 -16.46
C TRP A 228 27.72 -16.08 -17.33
N ASN A 229 27.76 -15.94 -18.66
CA ASN A 229 27.59 -17.07 -19.58
C ASN A 229 28.84 -17.98 -19.61
N GLN A 230 29.93 -17.61 -18.92
CA GLN A 230 31.18 -18.37 -18.84
C GLN A 230 31.49 -18.86 -17.41
N LEU A 231 30.52 -18.82 -16.49
CA LEU A 231 30.65 -19.19 -15.06
C LEU A 231 31.34 -20.54 -14.82
N HIS A 232 31.11 -21.52 -15.70
CA HIS A 232 31.76 -22.84 -15.68
C HIS A 232 33.27 -22.85 -15.98
N MET A 233 33.83 -21.72 -16.42
CA MET A 233 35.26 -21.56 -16.74
C MET A 233 35.99 -20.61 -15.78
N MET A 234 35.29 -20.04 -14.79
CA MET A 234 35.88 -19.11 -13.82
C MET A 234 36.36 -19.84 -12.57
N THR A 235 37.46 -19.36 -11.98
CA THR A 235 37.95 -19.87 -10.69
C THR A 235 37.10 -19.34 -9.54
N GLN A 236 37.13 -20.04 -8.39
CA GLN A 236 36.33 -19.70 -7.21
C GLN A 236 36.62 -18.29 -6.67
N GLU A 237 37.86 -17.82 -6.80
CA GLU A 237 38.30 -16.49 -6.37
C GLU A 237 37.80 -15.37 -7.31
N GLU A 238 37.70 -15.65 -8.60
CA GLU A 238 37.12 -14.73 -9.60
C GLU A 238 35.61 -14.58 -9.41
N ILE A 239 34.91 -15.67 -9.09
CA ILE A 239 33.48 -15.66 -8.77
C ILE A 239 33.22 -14.83 -7.51
N GLN A 240 34.02 -15.00 -6.45
CA GLN A 240 33.91 -14.18 -5.23
C GLN A 240 34.15 -12.70 -5.52
N ASN A 241 35.19 -12.36 -6.28
CA ASN A 241 35.50 -10.97 -6.62
C ASN A 241 34.43 -10.30 -7.51
N ALA A 242 33.77 -11.06 -8.40
CA ALA A 242 32.66 -10.55 -9.20
C ALA A 242 31.41 -10.25 -8.36
N LEU A 243 31.10 -11.11 -7.38
CA LEU A 243 30.00 -10.91 -6.43
C LEU A 243 30.24 -9.74 -5.46
N LEU A 244 31.51 -9.40 -5.19
CA LEU A 244 31.90 -8.35 -4.24
C LEU A 244 31.91 -6.93 -4.82
N LYS A 245 31.65 -6.70 -6.11
CA LYS A 245 31.59 -5.35 -6.72
C LYS A 245 30.21 -4.70 -6.50
N PRO A 246 29.99 -3.86 -5.48
CA PRO A 246 28.65 -3.52 -5.00
C PRO A 246 27.99 -2.38 -5.77
N LYS A 247 28.77 -1.63 -6.58
CA LYS A 247 28.31 -0.39 -7.24
C LYS A 247 27.84 -0.57 -8.68
N ASP A 248 28.29 -1.63 -9.36
CA ASP A 248 28.03 -1.86 -10.79
C ASP A 248 27.24 -3.16 -11.05
N ALA A 249 26.47 -3.64 -10.06
CA ALA A 249 25.76 -4.92 -10.14
C ALA A 249 24.24 -4.80 -10.08
N VAL A 250 23.69 -3.59 -9.93
CA VAL A 250 22.27 -3.39 -9.65
C VAL A 250 21.74 -2.18 -10.41
N HIS A 251 20.88 -2.41 -11.40
CA HIS A 251 19.97 -1.37 -11.86
C HIS A 251 18.68 -1.45 -11.06
N THR A 252 18.20 -0.29 -10.63
CA THR A 252 16.90 -0.17 -9.99
C THR A 252 15.88 0.29 -11.02
N TYR A 253 14.79 -0.45 -11.18
CA TYR A 253 13.73 -0.13 -12.12
C TYR A 253 12.37 -0.12 -11.40
N LYS A 254 11.41 0.66 -11.93
CA LYS A 254 10.00 0.61 -11.50
C LYS A 254 9.48 -0.82 -11.73
N SER A 255 9.38 -1.64 -10.68
CA SER A 255 8.80 -2.97 -10.81
C SER A 255 7.32 -2.86 -11.13
N ARG A 256 6.96 -3.17 -12.38
CA ARG A 256 5.56 -3.30 -12.83
C ARG A 256 4.97 -4.67 -12.51
N LEU A 257 5.62 -5.47 -11.65
CA LEU A 257 5.03 -6.73 -11.20
C LEU A 257 3.82 -6.41 -10.34
N PRO A 258 2.64 -6.98 -10.65
CA PRO A 258 1.46 -6.76 -9.83
C PRO A 258 1.69 -7.25 -8.40
N ASP A 259 1.12 -6.54 -7.45
CA ASP A 259 1.20 -6.91 -6.04
C ASP A 259 0.16 -7.96 -5.67
N THR A 260 0.48 -8.74 -4.65
CA THR A 260 -0.53 -9.58 -4.01
C THR A 260 -1.47 -8.72 -3.18
N LEU A 261 -2.76 -9.08 -3.17
CA LEU A 261 -3.78 -8.36 -2.39
C LEU A 261 -3.39 -8.23 -0.92
N TRP A 262 -2.82 -9.29 -0.34
CA TRP A 262 -2.29 -9.29 1.01
C TRP A 262 -1.28 -8.17 1.26
N GLN A 263 -0.25 -8.05 0.41
CA GLN A 263 0.81 -7.05 0.58
C GLN A 263 0.24 -5.62 0.51
N LEU A 264 -0.72 -5.38 -0.37
CA LEU A 264 -1.39 -4.08 -0.47
C LEU A 264 -2.27 -3.79 0.74
N MET A 265 -3.07 -4.75 1.19
CA MET A 265 -3.95 -4.58 2.35
C MET A 265 -3.15 -4.34 3.63
N TRP A 266 -2.06 -5.07 3.84
CA TRP A 266 -1.16 -4.88 4.97
C TRP A 266 -0.49 -3.50 4.94
N LYS A 267 0.00 -3.07 3.77
CA LYS A 267 0.75 -1.82 3.63
C LYS A 267 -0.13 -0.57 3.58
N PHE A 268 -1.25 -0.64 2.89
CA PHE A 268 -2.08 0.53 2.55
C PHE A 268 -3.51 0.45 3.10
N GLY A 269 -3.97 -0.67 3.63
CA GLY A 269 -5.37 -0.84 4.07
C GLY A 269 -5.84 0.14 5.14
N ARG A 270 -4.92 0.86 5.80
CA ARG A 270 -5.21 1.91 6.79
C ARG A 270 -5.30 3.33 6.21
N GLN A 271 -5.13 3.50 4.91
CA GLN A 271 -5.31 4.80 4.26
C GLN A 271 -6.76 5.28 4.40
N ASN A 272 -6.92 6.60 4.44
CA ASN A 272 -8.19 7.28 4.53
C ASN A 272 -9.00 7.11 3.25
N CYS A 273 -10.28 6.79 3.41
CA CYS A 273 -11.26 6.68 2.34
C CYS A 273 -12.57 7.31 2.81
N SER A 274 -13.27 8.01 1.92
CA SER A 274 -14.62 8.53 2.23
C SER A 274 -15.65 7.40 2.24
N ASP A 275 -15.54 6.46 1.30
CA ASP A 275 -16.30 5.22 1.29
C ASP A 275 -15.41 4.07 1.80
N PRO A 276 -15.82 3.36 2.88
CA PRO A 276 -15.07 2.20 3.39
C PRO A 276 -14.79 1.10 2.37
N MET A 277 -15.61 0.96 1.31
CA MET A 277 -15.41 -0.04 0.26
C MET A 277 -14.18 0.25 -0.62
N ASP A 278 -13.78 1.52 -0.72
CA ASP A 278 -12.61 1.93 -1.49
C ASP A 278 -11.30 1.37 -0.89
N ARG A 279 -11.33 0.86 0.34
CA ARG A 279 -10.18 0.15 0.95
C ARG A 279 -9.74 -1.07 0.15
N LEU A 280 -10.68 -1.68 -0.58
CA LEU A 280 -10.38 -2.72 -1.56
C LEU A 280 -10.36 -2.15 -2.97
N TYR A 281 -11.41 -1.40 -3.34
CA TYR A 281 -11.59 -0.99 -4.74
C TYR A 281 -10.51 -0.02 -5.23
N GLY A 282 -9.98 0.83 -4.35
CA GLY A 282 -8.88 1.74 -4.63
C GLY A 282 -7.51 1.08 -4.83
N LEU A 283 -7.41 -0.25 -4.66
CA LEU A 283 -6.18 -1.02 -4.87
C LEU A 283 -6.25 -1.89 -6.14
N LEU A 284 -7.40 -1.95 -6.81
CA LEU A 284 -7.64 -2.90 -7.91
C LEU A 284 -6.67 -2.75 -9.08
N GLY A 285 -6.26 -1.51 -9.39
CA GLY A 285 -5.36 -1.25 -10.49
C GLY A 285 -3.92 -1.73 -10.27
N ILE A 286 -3.55 -2.06 -9.03
CA ILE A 286 -2.20 -2.54 -8.66
C ILE A 286 -2.14 -4.08 -8.66
N LEU A 287 -3.30 -4.75 -8.57
CA LEU A 287 -3.41 -6.20 -8.54
C LEU A 287 -3.16 -6.83 -9.91
N SER A 288 -2.82 -8.13 -9.91
CA SER A 288 -2.77 -8.90 -11.16
C SER A 288 -4.17 -8.99 -11.79
N GLU A 289 -4.23 -9.07 -13.12
CA GLU A 289 -5.48 -9.19 -13.86
C GLU A 289 -6.35 -10.36 -13.35
N ASP A 290 -5.72 -11.51 -13.10
CA ASP A 290 -6.40 -12.69 -12.55
C ASP A 290 -7.01 -12.45 -11.16
N THR A 291 -6.34 -11.70 -10.28
CA THR A 291 -6.85 -11.39 -8.93
C THR A 291 -7.94 -10.34 -9.01
N ARG A 292 -7.71 -9.32 -9.84
CA ARG A 292 -8.64 -8.23 -10.07
C ARG A 292 -9.96 -8.72 -10.67
N ALA A 293 -9.92 -9.65 -11.63
CA ALA A 293 -11.12 -10.21 -12.26
C ALA A 293 -12.06 -10.94 -11.28
N GLN A 294 -11.53 -11.37 -10.13
CA GLN A 294 -12.32 -12.00 -9.07
C GLN A 294 -13.04 -10.99 -8.17
N ILE A 295 -12.62 -9.72 -8.18
CA ILE A 295 -13.23 -8.66 -7.37
C ILE A 295 -14.19 -7.87 -8.26
N LYS A 296 -15.45 -7.80 -7.85
CA LYS A 296 -16.52 -7.09 -8.53
C LYS A 296 -16.96 -5.90 -7.68
N PRO A 297 -16.58 -4.66 -8.05
CA PRO A 297 -17.07 -3.48 -7.36
C PRO A 297 -18.58 -3.41 -7.39
N ASP A 298 -19.17 -3.23 -6.22
CA ASP A 298 -20.61 -3.05 -6.03
C ASP A 298 -20.80 -2.21 -4.78
N TYR A 299 -21.12 -0.93 -4.99
CA TYR A 299 -21.35 0.04 -3.92
C TYR A 299 -22.73 -0.16 -3.26
N GLY A 300 -23.68 -0.83 -3.92
CA GLY A 300 -25.02 -1.09 -3.40
C GLY A 300 -25.08 -2.19 -2.35
N ARG A 301 -24.12 -3.13 -2.36
CA ARG A 301 -24.04 -4.24 -1.38
C ARG A 301 -23.35 -3.87 -0.06
N GLY A 302 -22.76 -2.68 0.03
CA GLY A 302 -22.16 -2.14 1.25
C GLY A 302 -20.85 -2.79 1.68
N VAL A 303 -20.29 -2.25 2.78
CA VAL A 303 -18.92 -2.54 3.24
C VAL A 303 -18.65 -4.02 3.55
N LEU A 304 -19.65 -4.75 4.05
CA LEU A 304 -19.47 -6.17 4.39
C LEU A 304 -19.23 -7.04 3.15
N TYR A 305 -19.80 -6.66 2.01
CA TYR A 305 -19.55 -7.36 0.75
C TYR A 305 -18.12 -7.10 0.25
N ALA A 306 -17.64 -5.85 0.31
CA ALA A 306 -16.25 -5.55 0.00
C ALA A 306 -15.27 -6.29 0.93
N PHE A 307 -15.58 -6.35 2.24
CA PHE A 307 -14.82 -7.14 3.20
C PHE A 307 -14.80 -8.64 2.84
N TYR A 308 -15.96 -9.22 2.51
CA TYR A 308 -16.06 -10.61 2.05
C TYR A 308 -15.18 -10.86 0.83
N GLN A 309 -15.24 -9.99 -0.19
CA GLN A 309 -14.42 -10.13 -1.40
C GLN A 309 -12.93 -10.06 -1.08
N ALA A 310 -12.50 -9.10 -0.26
CA ALA A 310 -11.10 -8.98 0.16
C ALA A 310 -10.61 -10.26 0.84
N LEU A 311 -11.40 -10.76 1.80
CA LEU A 311 -11.06 -11.95 2.57
C LEU A 311 -11.05 -13.22 1.71
N SER A 312 -12.09 -13.41 0.89
CA SER A 312 -12.24 -14.58 0.03
C SER A 312 -11.11 -14.67 -0.99
N VAL A 313 -10.90 -13.60 -1.78
CA VAL A 313 -9.88 -13.58 -2.83
C VAL A 313 -8.47 -13.70 -2.25
N GLY A 314 -8.17 -13.02 -1.14
CA GLY A 314 -6.85 -13.12 -0.54
C GLY A 314 -6.57 -14.47 0.09
N LEU A 315 -7.54 -15.07 0.79
CA LEU A 315 -7.38 -16.42 1.35
C LEU A 315 -7.27 -17.47 0.24
N GLN A 316 -8.00 -17.31 -0.86
CA GLN A 316 -7.88 -18.18 -2.03
C GLN A 316 -6.46 -18.12 -2.62
N ARG A 317 -5.83 -16.94 -2.64
CA ARG A 317 -4.43 -16.78 -3.09
C ARG A 317 -3.41 -17.36 -2.12
N MET A 318 -3.69 -17.31 -0.82
CA MET A 318 -2.85 -17.95 0.20
C MET A 318 -2.99 -19.48 0.19
N PHE A 319 -4.18 -19.98 -0.15
CA PHE A 319 -4.55 -21.39 -0.16
C PHE A 319 -5.27 -21.77 -1.46
N PRO A 320 -4.55 -21.79 -2.61
CA PRO A 320 -5.14 -22.17 -3.89
C PRO A 320 -5.71 -23.60 -3.83
N ILE A 321 -6.98 -23.77 -4.24
CA ILE A 321 -7.72 -25.05 -4.15
C ILE A 321 -7.13 -26.10 -5.11
N GLU A 322 -6.58 -25.65 -6.25
CA GLU A 322 -6.18 -26.52 -7.36
C GLU A 322 -4.69 -26.91 -7.32
N GLU A 323 -3.87 -26.24 -6.51
CA GLU A 323 -2.43 -26.50 -6.43
C GLU A 323 -2.10 -27.53 -5.33
N ARG A 324 -1.45 -28.63 -5.73
CA ARG A 324 -0.89 -29.65 -4.82
C ARG A 324 0.52 -29.28 -4.31
N THR A 325 0.80 -27.99 -4.17
CA THR A 325 2.11 -27.46 -3.76
C THR A 325 1.94 -26.37 -2.71
N ILE A 326 2.87 -26.32 -1.75
CA ILE A 326 2.91 -25.27 -0.74
C ILE A 326 3.25 -23.95 -1.42
N SER A 327 2.45 -22.90 -1.20
CA SER A 327 2.79 -21.57 -1.73
C SER A 327 4.06 -21.06 -1.04
N GLU A 328 5.18 -21.04 -1.78
CA GLU A 328 6.48 -20.59 -1.28
C GLU A 328 6.46 -19.14 -0.76
N GLN A 329 5.49 -18.34 -1.20
CA GLN A 329 5.33 -16.93 -0.85
C GLN A 329 4.95 -16.68 0.62
N PHE A 330 4.60 -17.73 1.39
CA PHE A 330 4.09 -17.62 2.76
C PHE A 330 4.89 -18.44 3.79
N LEU A 331 6.12 -18.85 3.46
CA LEU A 331 7.02 -19.63 4.33
C LEU A 331 7.82 -18.79 5.34
N ASP A 332 7.65 -17.46 5.39
CA ASP A 332 8.47 -16.57 6.24
C ASP A 332 8.13 -16.61 7.74
N GLY A 333 7.09 -17.37 8.14
CA GLY A 333 6.71 -17.56 9.54
C GLY A 333 6.12 -16.32 10.25
N GLU A 334 6.09 -15.16 9.58
CA GLU A 334 5.56 -13.92 10.16
C GLU A 334 4.05 -13.75 9.90
N ARG A 335 3.49 -14.51 8.95
CA ARG A 335 2.25 -14.13 8.27
C ARG A 335 1.31 -15.31 8.12
N SER A 336 0.22 -15.28 8.89
CA SER A 336 -0.81 -16.32 8.91
C SER A 336 -2.15 -15.86 8.31
N TYR A 337 -3.04 -16.81 8.03
CA TYR A 337 -4.41 -16.47 7.60
C TYR A 337 -5.14 -15.60 8.66
N ILE A 338 -4.79 -15.76 9.95
CA ILE A 338 -5.33 -14.96 11.05
C ILE A 338 -4.79 -13.55 11.01
N SER A 339 -3.47 -13.38 10.81
CA SER A 339 -2.91 -12.03 10.65
C SER A 339 -3.52 -11.36 9.44
N TYR A 340 -3.76 -12.10 8.35
CA TYR A 340 -4.47 -11.57 7.20
C TYR A 340 -5.90 -11.12 7.51
N TYR A 341 -6.69 -11.99 8.14
CA TYR A 341 -8.03 -11.65 8.59
C TYR A 341 -8.02 -10.40 9.48
N CYS A 342 -7.12 -10.34 10.47
CA CYS A 342 -6.99 -9.19 11.37
C CYS A 342 -6.64 -7.91 10.61
N ASP A 343 -5.73 -7.98 9.64
CA ASP A 343 -5.33 -6.84 8.85
C ASP A 343 -6.46 -6.33 7.94
N ILE A 344 -7.23 -7.23 7.30
CA ILE A 344 -8.42 -6.81 6.54
C ILE A 344 -9.46 -6.22 7.49
N ARG A 345 -9.76 -6.89 8.62
CA ARG A 345 -10.75 -6.40 9.59
C ARG A 345 -10.38 -5.00 10.09
N ASN A 346 -9.12 -4.80 10.46
CA ASN A 346 -8.60 -3.52 10.92
C ASN A 346 -8.61 -2.49 9.79
N ALA A 347 -8.22 -2.89 8.57
CA ALA A 347 -8.28 -2.06 7.38
C ALA A 347 -9.71 -1.54 7.24
N PHE A 348 -10.72 -2.41 7.22
CA PHE A 348 -12.13 -2.04 7.12
C PHE A 348 -12.76 -1.45 8.40
N SER A 349 -12.01 -1.36 9.50
CA SER A 349 -12.49 -0.84 10.80
C SER A 349 -13.77 -1.53 11.28
N LEU A 350 -13.87 -2.84 11.06
CA LEU A 350 -15.02 -3.66 11.44
C LEU A 350 -14.76 -4.41 12.76
N ASP A 351 -15.84 -4.76 13.44
CA ASP A 351 -15.81 -5.55 14.68
C ASP A 351 -15.89 -7.07 14.39
N ASP A 352 -15.22 -7.87 15.23
CA ASP A 352 -15.19 -9.32 15.10
C ASP A 352 -16.59 -9.96 15.12
N ARG A 353 -17.55 -9.40 15.86
CA ARG A 353 -18.93 -9.92 15.90
C ARG A 353 -19.58 -9.95 14.52
N VAL A 354 -19.24 -8.99 13.67
CA VAL A 354 -19.81 -8.86 12.32
C VAL A 354 -18.97 -9.61 11.30
N THR A 355 -17.65 -9.66 11.45
CA THR A 355 -16.73 -10.24 10.46
C THR A 355 -16.47 -11.73 10.66
N MET A 356 -16.64 -12.28 11.86
CA MET A 356 -16.46 -13.71 12.14
C MET A 356 -17.44 -14.62 11.36
N PRO A 357 -18.75 -14.30 11.23
CA PRO A 357 -19.64 -15.05 10.35
C PRO A 357 -19.17 -15.08 8.89
N ILE A 358 -18.60 -13.97 8.40
CA ILE A 358 -18.07 -13.87 7.04
C ILE A 358 -16.80 -14.72 6.89
N LEU A 359 -15.86 -14.64 7.84
CA LEU A 359 -14.68 -15.51 7.87
C LEU A 359 -15.09 -16.98 7.82
N ARG A 360 -16.10 -17.34 8.62
CA ARG A 360 -16.64 -18.70 8.64
C ARG A 360 -17.17 -19.13 7.27
N GLN A 361 -17.97 -18.28 6.63
CA GLN A 361 -18.50 -18.54 5.30
C GLN A 361 -17.37 -18.75 4.29
N VAL A 362 -16.38 -17.86 4.25
CA VAL A 362 -15.22 -17.96 3.35
C VAL A 362 -14.43 -19.25 3.59
N CYS A 363 -14.18 -19.62 4.85
CA CYS A 363 -13.50 -20.88 5.19
C CYS A 363 -14.25 -22.12 4.68
N LYS A 364 -15.59 -22.11 4.69
CA LYS A 364 -16.42 -23.18 4.14
C LYS A 364 -16.31 -23.25 2.61
N GLU A 365 -16.44 -22.10 1.95
CA GLU A 365 -16.37 -21.98 0.48
C GLU A 365 -15.02 -22.43 -0.06
N LEU A 366 -13.92 -22.04 0.60
CA LEU A 366 -12.55 -22.46 0.26
C LEU A 366 -12.20 -23.88 0.73
N GLN A 367 -13.14 -24.57 1.39
CA GLN A 367 -12.97 -25.91 1.93
C GLN A 367 -11.70 -26.09 2.79
N LEU A 368 -11.31 -25.05 3.55
CA LEU A 368 -10.09 -25.07 4.36
C LEU A 368 -10.08 -26.23 5.37
N TYR A 369 -11.25 -26.64 5.84
CA TYR A 369 -11.44 -27.80 6.71
C TYR A 369 -11.01 -29.13 6.08
N ARG A 370 -11.19 -29.31 4.77
CA ARG A 370 -10.71 -30.51 4.04
C ARG A 370 -9.20 -30.48 3.91
N ARG A 371 -8.64 -29.30 3.65
CA ARG A 371 -7.19 -29.07 3.57
C ARG A 371 -6.50 -29.24 4.92
N GLY A 372 -7.18 -28.97 6.03
CA GLY A 372 -6.70 -29.28 7.39
C GLY A 372 -6.21 -30.71 7.57
N ARG A 373 -6.65 -31.65 6.72
CA ARG A 373 -6.28 -33.07 6.72
C ARG A 373 -5.23 -33.44 5.66
N ASP A 374 -4.72 -32.47 4.92
CA ASP A 374 -3.67 -32.62 3.92
C ASP A 374 -2.31 -32.35 4.58
N ALA A 375 -1.38 -33.30 4.45
CA ALA A 375 -0.03 -33.19 4.98
C ALA A 375 0.73 -31.95 4.46
N LEU A 376 0.42 -31.47 3.24
CA LEU A 376 1.01 -30.26 2.69
C LEU A 376 0.50 -29.00 3.39
N PHE A 377 -0.77 -28.96 3.75
CA PHE A 377 -1.37 -27.87 4.50
C PHE A 377 -0.89 -27.88 5.96
N GLU A 378 -0.79 -29.05 6.59
CA GLU A 378 -0.16 -29.20 7.91
C GLU A 378 1.31 -28.75 7.90
N ALA A 379 2.08 -29.09 6.87
CA ALA A 379 3.45 -28.64 6.70
C ALA A 379 3.54 -27.12 6.49
N GLN A 380 2.66 -26.55 5.67
CA GLN A 380 2.56 -25.10 5.44
C GLN A 380 2.21 -24.37 6.75
N LEU A 381 1.23 -24.85 7.52
CA LEU A 381 0.89 -24.29 8.83
C LEU A 381 2.02 -24.43 9.84
N SER A 382 2.64 -25.60 9.88
CA SER A 382 3.76 -25.87 10.80
C SER A 382 4.94 -24.95 10.51
N SER A 383 5.19 -24.64 9.23
CA SER A 383 6.16 -23.63 8.81
C SER A 383 5.71 -22.21 9.17
N MET A 384 4.46 -21.84 8.88
CA MET A 384 3.91 -20.50 9.14
C MET A 384 3.87 -20.11 10.62
N TYR A 385 3.72 -21.08 11.52
CA TYR A 385 3.62 -20.83 12.96
C TYR A 385 4.82 -21.36 13.76
N GLY A 386 5.84 -21.89 13.08
CA GLY A 386 7.01 -22.50 13.75
C GLY A 386 6.65 -23.70 14.63
N TRP A 387 5.60 -24.45 14.31
CA TRP A 387 5.16 -25.63 15.07
C TRP A 387 6.05 -26.86 14.85
N GLY A 388 7.09 -26.74 14.03
CA GLY A 388 8.06 -27.80 13.75
C GLY A 388 8.90 -28.24 14.96
N ASP A 389 9.00 -27.41 16.01
CA ASP A 389 9.62 -27.81 17.28
C ASP A 389 8.56 -28.35 18.26
N LEU A 390 8.66 -29.65 18.51
CA LEU A 390 7.83 -30.52 19.35
C LEU A 390 7.65 -30.03 20.81
N ASP A 391 6.87 -28.98 21.05
CA ASP A 391 6.28 -28.71 22.37
C ASP A 391 4.80 -29.12 22.37
N ILE A 392 4.37 -29.87 23.39
CA ILE A 392 3.01 -30.37 23.63
C ILE A 392 1.97 -29.23 23.56
N ARG A 393 2.39 -28.00 23.88
CA ARG A 393 1.57 -26.79 23.77
C ARG A 393 1.25 -26.43 22.32
N HIS A 394 2.19 -26.54 21.38
CA HIS A 394 1.95 -26.25 19.96
C HIS A 394 0.98 -27.26 19.32
N HIS A 395 1.08 -28.55 19.69
CA HIS A 395 0.12 -29.58 19.30
C HIS A 395 -1.31 -29.30 19.79
N ARG A 396 -1.46 -28.76 21.01
CA ARG A 396 -2.78 -28.36 21.52
C ARG A 396 -3.36 -27.20 20.69
N HIS A 397 -2.54 -26.20 20.34
CA HIS A 397 -3.00 -25.04 19.57
C HIS A 397 -3.32 -25.38 18.12
N HIS A 398 -2.55 -26.25 17.47
CA HIS A 398 -2.89 -26.84 16.16
C HIS A 398 -4.24 -27.55 16.25
N ARG A 399 -4.45 -28.42 17.25
CA ARG A 399 -5.73 -29.13 17.43
C ARG A 399 -6.90 -28.20 17.76
N GLU A 400 -6.70 -27.14 18.53
CA GLU A 400 -7.78 -26.18 18.81
C GLU A 400 -8.11 -25.33 17.57
N PHE A 401 -7.12 -25.01 16.74
CA PHE A 401 -7.33 -24.39 15.44
C PHE A 401 -8.05 -25.33 14.47
N GLU A 402 -7.57 -26.56 14.34
CA GLU A 402 -8.15 -27.61 13.52
C GLU A 402 -9.60 -27.87 13.94
N LYS A 403 -9.88 -28.01 15.25
CA LYS A 403 -11.26 -28.08 15.75
C LYS A 403 -12.05 -26.83 15.43
N ALA A 404 -11.51 -25.64 15.63
CA ALA A 404 -12.21 -24.40 15.31
C ALA A 404 -12.55 -24.30 13.80
N ILE A 405 -11.72 -24.83 12.89
CA ILE A 405 -11.97 -24.83 11.44
C ILE A 405 -12.78 -26.05 10.96
N LEU A 406 -12.64 -27.21 11.59
CA LEU A 406 -13.44 -28.42 11.30
C LEU A 406 -14.87 -28.24 11.83
N ASP A 407 -15.04 -27.70 13.04
CA ASP A 407 -16.35 -27.42 13.66
C ASP A 407 -17.07 -26.24 12.97
N ILE A 408 -16.35 -25.42 12.17
CA ILE A 408 -16.99 -24.47 11.25
C ILE A 408 -17.99 -25.20 10.34
N ALA A 409 -17.84 -26.49 10.02
CA ALA A 409 -18.83 -27.23 9.25
C ALA A 409 -20.14 -27.48 10.02
N GLU A 410 -20.13 -27.60 11.35
CA GLU A 410 -21.23 -28.18 12.13
C GLU A 410 -22.05 -27.20 13.00
N GLU A 411 -21.47 -26.09 13.53
CA GLU A 411 -22.27 -25.15 14.37
C GLU A 411 -23.24 -24.28 13.52
N GLU A 412 -24.53 -24.15 13.83
CA GLU A 412 -25.44 -23.32 13.00
C GLU A 412 -25.32 -21.80 13.24
N GLN A 413 -24.80 -21.35 14.39
CA GLN A 413 -24.68 -19.93 14.72
C GLN A 413 -23.32 -19.56 15.32
N VAL A 414 -22.75 -18.42 14.91
CA VAL A 414 -21.52 -17.86 15.49
C VAL A 414 -21.91 -16.97 16.67
N SER A 415 -21.80 -17.49 17.90
CA SER A 415 -21.91 -16.70 19.14
C SER A 415 -20.52 -16.35 19.69
N GLU A 416 -20.44 -15.44 20.66
CA GLU A 416 -19.19 -15.14 21.37
C GLU A 416 -18.58 -16.36 22.08
N ASP A 417 -19.41 -17.37 22.35
CA ASP A 417 -19.00 -18.66 22.93
C ASP A 417 -18.51 -19.67 21.89
N SER A 418 -18.64 -19.37 20.59
CA SER A 418 -18.15 -20.23 19.52
C SER A 418 -16.65 -20.48 19.66
N ARG A 419 -16.20 -21.68 19.28
CA ARG A 419 -14.78 -22.06 19.38
C ARG A 419 -13.90 -21.16 18.53
N LEU A 420 -14.39 -20.77 17.35
CA LEU A 420 -13.72 -19.85 16.43
C LEU A 420 -13.47 -18.47 17.07
N PHE A 421 -14.51 -17.88 17.69
CA PHE A 421 -14.39 -16.58 18.33
C PHE A 421 -13.43 -16.60 19.53
N ARG A 422 -13.48 -17.66 20.35
CA ARG A 422 -12.55 -17.84 21.47
C ARG A 422 -11.10 -18.01 21.01
N PHE A 423 -10.88 -18.80 19.96
CA PHE A 423 -9.55 -18.99 19.38
C PHE A 423 -8.99 -17.69 18.80
N HIS A 424 -9.79 -16.95 18.03
CA HIS A 424 -9.43 -15.63 17.52
C HIS A 424 -9.09 -14.65 18.65
N SER A 425 -9.95 -14.53 19.66
CA SER A 425 -9.76 -13.65 20.82
C SER A 425 -8.46 -13.98 21.56
N TRP A 426 -8.15 -15.26 21.70
CA TRP A 426 -6.91 -15.72 22.33
C TRP A 426 -5.68 -15.36 21.49
N GLN A 427 -5.70 -15.61 20.18
CA GLN A 427 -4.62 -15.26 19.24
C GLN A 427 -4.33 -13.76 19.28
N THR A 428 -5.37 -12.93 19.21
CA THR A 428 -5.25 -11.47 19.27
C THR A 428 -4.60 -11.02 20.57
N ARG A 429 -5.06 -11.54 21.73
CA ARG A 429 -4.43 -11.24 23.03
C ARG A 429 -2.96 -11.66 23.08
N LYS A 430 -2.60 -12.79 22.46
CA LYS A 430 -1.21 -13.24 22.40
C LYS A 430 -0.34 -12.32 21.54
N LEU A 431 -0.80 -11.95 20.35
CA LEU A 431 -0.09 -11.02 19.47
C LEU A 431 0.08 -9.65 20.13
N THR A 432 -0.95 -9.11 20.76
CA THR A 432 -0.88 -7.85 21.52
C THR A 432 0.10 -7.95 22.69
N ASN A 433 0.08 -9.05 23.45
CA ASN A 433 1.03 -9.26 24.54
C ASN A 433 2.48 -9.43 24.05
N LEU A 434 2.68 -10.07 22.89
CA LEU A 434 3.99 -10.19 22.26
C LEU A 434 4.49 -8.83 21.80
N ALA A 435 3.66 -8.05 21.11
CA ALA A 435 3.97 -6.69 20.69
C ALA A 435 4.32 -5.80 21.88
N ASN A 436 3.53 -5.85 22.96
CA ASN A 436 3.77 -5.11 24.22
C ASN A 436 5.07 -5.56 24.92
N ARG A 437 5.43 -6.84 24.86
CA ARG A 437 6.70 -7.35 25.40
C ARG A 437 7.89 -6.89 24.58
N LEU A 438 7.74 -6.82 23.26
CA LEU A 438 8.78 -6.34 22.35
C LEU A 438 8.99 -4.83 22.52
N THR A 439 7.93 -4.02 22.63
CA THR A 439 8.03 -2.58 22.92
C THR A 439 8.56 -2.30 24.32
N SER A 440 8.11 -3.02 25.36
CA SER A 440 8.64 -2.84 26.73
C SER A 440 10.11 -3.29 26.88
N ARG A 441 10.56 -4.30 26.14
CA ARG A 441 12.00 -4.64 26.02
C ARG A 441 12.77 -3.52 25.32
N ARG A 442 12.19 -2.87 24.30
CA ARG A 442 12.75 -1.71 23.59
C ARG A 442 12.90 -0.47 24.49
N VAL A 443 11.90 -0.20 25.32
CA VAL A 443 11.92 0.91 26.30
C VAL A 443 12.93 0.64 27.42
N LYS A 444 13.01 -0.60 27.91
CA LYS A 444 14.04 -0.99 28.89
C LYS A 444 15.44 -0.87 28.29
N SER A 445 15.70 -1.36 27.07
CA SER A 445 17.02 -1.22 26.45
C SER A 445 17.45 0.24 26.23
N GLN A 446 16.49 1.16 25.98
CA GLN A 446 16.78 2.59 25.92
C GLN A 446 17.01 3.23 27.30
N GLY A 447 16.27 2.80 28.33
CA GLY A 447 16.45 3.28 29.71
C GLY A 447 17.79 2.86 30.34
N TRP A 448 18.34 1.70 29.94
CA TRP A 448 19.67 1.25 30.41
C TRP A 448 20.83 2.00 29.71
N GLN A 449 20.61 2.60 28.54
CA GLN A 449 21.60 3.47 27.87
C GLN A 449 21.62 4.91 28.40
N ALA A 450 20.63 5.33 29.20
CA ALA A 450 20.57 6.65 29.82
C ALA A 450 21.16 6.67 31.25
N LEU A 451 21.55 5.50 31.79
CA LEU A 451 22.10 5.33 33.14
C LEU A 451 23.49 4.66 33.16
N SER A 452 24.16 4.60 32.00
CA SER A 452 25.59 4.27 31.85
C SER A 452 26.27 5.39 31.09
#